data_AF-A0A4Y1ZYS9-F1
#
_entry.id   AF-A0A4Y1ZYS9-F1
#
_cell.length_a   1.000
_cell.length_b   1.000
_cell.length_c   1.000
_cell.angle_alpha   90.00
_cell.angle_beta   90.00
_cell.angle_gamma   90.00
#
_symmetry.space_group_name_H-M   'P 1'
#
loop_
_entity.id
_entity.type
_entity.pdbx_description
1 polymer ?
#
loop_
_entity_poly.entity_id
_entity_poly.type
_entity_poly.pdbx_seq_one_letter_code
_entity_poly.pdbx_strand_id
1 'polypeptide(L)'
;MHVRLGSDKQLKSLYFSHKYVCHHSYFNKVPSSQNKRGISKNSNCPATFTIKVKLDIKIVRKRDEYSKRGLFTVICKSEGHNHSLETSETLRFFPSYECRETFVEYFNVGMSIPESSKYHENILHMQENFTIEMLANSRINPT
;
A
#
# COMPACT_ATOMS: atom_id res chain seq x y z
N MET A 1 -2.88 8.30 20.83
CA MET A 1 -4.21 7.79 21.22
C MET A 1 -4.06 6.34 21.67
N HIS A 2 -4.43 6.03 22.91
CA HIS A 2 -4.19 4.74 23.57
C HIS A 2 -4.90 3.57 22.87
N VAL A 3 -4.17 2.47 22.63
CA VAL A 3 -4.77 1.18 22.28
C VAL A 3 -4.69 0.26 23.50
N ARG A 4 -5.86 -0.16 24.00
CA ARG A 4 -6.01 -1.10 25.11
C ARG A 4 -5.48 -2.48 24.71
N LEU A 5 -4.73 -3.08 25.63
CA LEU A 5 -4.23 -4.45 25.58
C LEU A 5 -5.40 -5.43 25.85
N GLY A 6 -5.66 -6.33 24.89
CA GLY A 6 -6.50 -7.50 25.10
C GLY A 6 -5.69 -8.65 25.69
N SER A 7 -6.11 -9.12 26.85
CA SER A 7 -5.65 -10.31 27.54
C SER A 7 -5.99 -11.58 26.76
N ASP A 8 -4.97 -12.22 26.17
CA ASP A 8 -4.91 -13.68 26.00
C ASP A 8 -3.46 -14.11 25.74
N LYS A 9 -3.00 -15.13 26.48
CA LYS A 9 -1.61 -15.62 26.51
C LYS A 9 -1.24 -16.43 25.25
N GLN A 10 -1.25 -15.79 24.08
CA GLN A 10 -0.34 -16.15 22.98
C GLN A 10 0.54 -14.94 22.72
N LEU A 11 1.81 -15.01 23.10
CA LEU A 11 2.80 -13.99 22.76
C LEU A 11 2.93 -13.92 21.23
N LYS A 12 2.16 -13.02 20.61
CA LYS A 12 2.28 -12.70 19.19
C LYS A 12 3.69 -12.18 18.95
N SER A 13 4.54 -12.97 18.30
CA SER A 13 5.93 -12.62 17.93
C SER A 13 6.03 -11.57 16.82
N LEU A 14 4.89 -11.07 16.34
CA LEU A 14 4.74 -10.17 15.21
C LEU A 14 4.29 -8.80 15.72
N TYR A 15 5.11 -7.78 15.45
CA TYR A 15 4.81 -6.39 15.76
C TYR A 15 3.89 -5.78 14.70
N PHE A 16 4.23 -5.97 13.42
CA PHE A 16 3.52 -5.40 12.29
C PHE A 16 3.46 -6.41 11.15
N SER A 17 2.35 -6.41 10.42
CA SER A 17 2.21 -7.18 9.19
C SER A 17 1.29 -6.46 8.23
N HIS A 18 1.77 -6.20 7.03
CA HIS A 18 0.97 -5.61 5.98
C HIS A 18 1.21 -6.32 4.66
N LYS A 19 0.12 -6.60 3.94
CA LYS A 19 0.13 -7.30 2.66
C LYS A 19 -0.35 -6.32 1.59
N TYR A 20 0.57 -5.95 0.71
CA TYR A 20 0.29 -5.27 -0.53
C TYR A 20 -0.08 -6.29 -1.61
N VAL A 21 -1.01 -5.91 -2.46
CA VAL A 21 -1.53 -6.72 -3.56
C VAL A 21 -1.42 -5.92 -4.84
N CYS A 22 -1.29 -6.61 -5.97
CA CYS A 22 -1.28 -5.93 -7.26
C CYS A 22 -2.55 -5.09 -7.45
N HIS A 23 -2.42 -3.95 -8.12
CA HIS A 23 -3.55 -3.13 -8.56
C HIS A 23 -4.51 -3.91 -9.49
N HIS A 24 -4.06 -5.02 -10.11
CA HIS A 24 -4.91 -5.92 -10.89
C HIS A 24 -5.43 -7.15 -10.12
N SER A 25 -5.22 -7.21 -8.80
CA SER A 25 -5.81 -8.25 -7.94
C SER A 25 -7.33 -8.08 -7.78
N TYR A 26 -7.99 -9.14 -7.32
CA TYR A 26 -9.42 -9.10 -6.98
C TYR A 26 -9.73 -8.33 -5.68
N PHE A 27 -8.71 -8.06 -4.86
CA PHE A 27 -8.89 -7.49 -3.53
C PHE A 27 -9.58 -6.12 -3.61
N ASN A 28 -10.71 -5.99 -2.90
CA ASN A 28 -11.59 -4.81 -2.89
C ASN A 28 -12.09 -4.36 -4.28
N LYS A 29 -12.18 -5.28 -5.25
CA LYS A 29 -12.71 -4.97 -6.59
C LYS A 29 -13.91 -5.85 -6.91
N VAL A 30 -14.86 -5.28 -7.66
CA VAL A 30 -16.00 -6.02 -8.19
C VAL A 30 -15.53 -7.10 -9.18
N PRO A 31 -16.17 -8.28 -9.20
CA PRO A 31 -15.95 -9.27 -10.24
C PRO A 31 -16.25 -8.69 -11.63
N SER A 32 -15.50 -9.12 -12.65
CA SER A 32 -15.68 -8.64 -14.02
C SER A 32 -17.10 -8.87 -14.55
N SER A 33 -17.78 -9.93 -14.12
CA SER A 33 -19.18 -10.22 -14.46
C SER A 33 -20.19 -9.20 -13.94
N GLN A 34 -19.84 -8.44 -12.90
CA GLN A 34 -20.69 -7.42 -12.28
C GLN A 34 -20.23 -5.99 -12.61
N ASN A 35 -19.23 -5.84 -13.48
CA ASN A 35 -18.67 -4.54 -13.80
C ASN A 35 -19.56 -3.75 -14.77
N LYS A 36 -20.29 -2.78 -14.24
CA LYS A 36 -21.17 -1.89 -15.00
C LYS A 36 -20.44 -0.84 -15.85
N ARG A 37 -19.13 -0.63 -15.65
CA ARG A 37 -18.33 0.41 -16.32
C ARG A 37 -17.52 -0.11 -17.51
N GLY A 38 -17.67 -1.39 -17.88
CA GLY A 38 -17.01 -2.03 -19.03
C GLY A 38 -15.50 -2.26 -18.91
N ILE A 39 -14.82 -1.51 -18.04
CA ILE A 39 -13.37 -1.56 -17.84
C ILE A 39 -13.08 -2.14 -16.46
N SER A 40 -12.60 -3.39 -16.40
CA SER A 40 -12.21 -4.05 -15.16
C SER A 40 -10.70 -3.98 -14.97
N LYS A 41 -10.26 -3.46 -13.83
CA LYS A 41 -8.86 -3.56 -13.40
C LYS A 41 -8.53 -4.98 -12.92
N ASN A 42 -9.52 -5.81 -12.63
CA ASN A 42 -9.34 -7.10 -11.99
C ASN A 42 -8.95 -8.19 -13.00
N SER A 43 -7.68 -8.56 -13.04
CA SER A 43 -7.18 -9.75 -13.76
C SER A 43 -7.06 -10.97 -12.83
N ASN A 44 -7.52 -10.86 -11.59
CA ASN A 44 -7.26 -11.83 -10.51
C ASN A 44 -5.75 -12.10 -10.32
N CYS A 45 -4.94 -11.05 -10.42
CA CYS A 45 -3.49 -11.16 -10.31
C CYS A 45 -3.07 -11.69 -8.93
N PRO A 46 -2.27 -12.77 -8.85
CA PRO A 46 -1.82 -13.36 -7.58
C PRO A 46 -0.55 -12.69 -7.04
N ALA A 47 -0.04 -11.65 -7.69
CA ALA A 47 1.14 -10.95 -7.25
C ALA A 47 0.90 -10.19 -5.94
N THR A 48 1.77 -10.42 -4.96
CA THR A 48 1.66 -9.85 -3.61
C THR A 48 3.02 -9.54 -3.02
N PHE A 49 3.05 -8.58 -2.11
CA PHE A 49 4.23 -8.18 -1.38
C PHE A 49 3.85 -7.99 0.08
N THR A 50 4.43 -8.78 0.98
CA THR A 50 4.09 -8.74 2.41
C THR A 50 5.31 -8.35 3.22
N ILE A 51 5.16 -7.31 4.05
CA ILE A 51 6.15 -6.92 5.05
C ILE A 51 5.66 -7.41 6.41
N LYS A 52 6.52 -8.13 7.13
CA LYS A 52 6.29 -8.58 8.50
C LYS A 52 7.44 -8.11 9.37
N VAL A 53 7.15 -7.36 10.42
CA VAL A 53 8.14 -6.95 11.42
C VAL A 53 7.89 -7.75 12.68
N LYS A 54 8.90 -8.52 13.10
CA LYS A 54 8.86 -9.31 14.34
C LYS A 54 9.20 -8.43 15.54
N LEU A 55 8.68 -8.80 16.70
CA LEU A 55 9.08 -8.17 17.96
C LEU A 55 10.52 -8.57 18.30
N ASP A 56 11.31 -7.61 18.75
CA ASP A 56 12.62 -7.87 19.34
C ASP A 56 12.49 -8.34 20.80
N ILE A 57 12.15 -9.62 20.95
CA ILE A 57 12.03 -10.27 22.26
C ILE A 57 12.86 -11.55 22.30
N LYS A 58 13.33 -11.92 23.50
CA LYS A 58 14.21 -13.07 23.74
C LYS A 58 13.70 -14.36 23.07
N ILE A 59 12.40 -14.60 23.09
CA ILE A 59 11.80 -15.82 22.51
C ILE A 59 11.92 -15.85 20.97
N VAL A 60 11.78 -14.71 20.30
CA VAL A 60 11.94 -14.57 18.84
C VAL A 60 13.41 -14.79 18.46
N ARG A 61 14.33 -14.13 19.17
CA ARG A 61 15.78 -14.33 18.98
C ARG A 61 16.21 -15.78 19.20
N LYS A 62 15.61 -16.50 20.16
CA LYS A 62 15.97 -17.92 20.38
C LYS A 62 15.54 -18.82 19.21
N ARG A 63 14.36 -18.57 18.64
CA ARG A 63 13.72 -19.44 17.64
C ARG A 63 14.11 -19.16 16.19
N ASP A 64 14.55 -17.94 15.88
CA ASP A 64 14.76 -17.48 14.51
C ASP A 64 16.20 -17.01 14.31
N GLU A 65 16.94 -17.63 13.39
CA GLU A 65 18.37 -17.35 13.17
C GLU A 65 18.63 -15.95 12.63
N TYR A 66 17.74 -15.41 11.81
CA TYR A 66 17.84 -14.05 11.28
C TYR A 66 17.64 -13.01 12.39
N SER A 67 16.70 -13.28 13.31
CA SER A 67 16.46 -12.44 14.47
C SER A 67 17.65 -12.45 15.45
N LYS A 68 18.40 -13.56 15.56
CA LYS A 68 19.68 -13.58 16.31
C LYS A 68 20.69 -12.57 15.77
N ARG A 69 20.68 -12.39 14.45
CA ARG A 69 21.56 -11.47 13.70
C ARG A 69 21.03 -10.03 13.65
N GLY A 70 19.92 -9.74 14.34
CA GLY A 70 19.31 -8.41 14.36
C GLY A 70 18.35 -8.13 13.19
N LEU A 71 18.00 -9.14 12.39
CA LEU A 71 17.10 -9.00 11.24
C LEU A 71 15.67 -9.39 11.62
N PHE A 72 14.85 -8.40 11.97
CA PHE A 72 13.47 -8.62 12.43
C PHE A 72 12.41 -8.45 11.33
N THR A 73 12.79 -7.93 10.17
CA THR A 73 11.89 -7.70 9.04
C THR A 73 11.96 -8.87 8.06
N VAL A 74 10.81 -9.42 7.72
CA VAL A 74 10.64 -10.44 6.69
C VAL A 74 9.83 -9.83 5.56
N ILE A 75 10.39 -9.87 4.36
CA ILE A 75 9.73 -9.45 3.12
C ILE A 75 9.41 -10.71 2.32
N CYS A 76 8.12 -10.94 2.04
CA CYS A 76 7.66 -12.04 1.20
C CYS A 76 7.11 -11.48 -0.10
N LYS A 77 7.68 -11.88 -1.23
CA LYS A 77 7.24 -11.49 -2.57
C LYS A 77 6.67 -12.68 -3.33
N SER A 78 5.54 -12.47 -4.00
CA SER A 78 4.98 -13.35 -5.03
C SER A 78 4.95 -12.54 -6.31
N GLU A 79 5.89 -12.81 -7.23
CA GLU A 79 6.11 -12.00 -8.43
C GLU A 79 5.33 -12.51 -9.65
N GLY A 80 4.50 -13.55 -9.49
CA GLY A 80 3.69 -14.11 -10.57
C GLY A 80 2.59 -13.16 -11.01
N HIS A 81 2.89 -12.26 -11.95
CA HIS A 81 1.89 -11.45 -12.62
C HIS A 81 1.27 -12.24 -13.77
N ASN A 82 -0.05 -12.19 -13.90
CA ASN A 82 -0.80 -12.80 -15.00
C ASN A 82 -1.24 -11.78 -16.06
N HIS A 83 -0.64 -10.59 -16.04
CA HIS A 83 -0.92 -9.47 -16.93
C HIS A 83 0.38 -8.73 -17.22
N SER A 84 0.42 -7.98 -18.32
CA SER A 84 1.54 -7.08 -18.59
C SER A 84 1.51 -5.88 -17.63
N LEU A 85 2.69 -5.42 -17.23
CA LEU A 85 2.88 -4.28 -16.33
C LEU A 85 2.94 -2.94 -17.07
N GLU A 86 3.16 -2.96 -18.39
CA GLU A 86 3.44 -1.78 -19.21
C GLU A 86 2.32 -1.48 -20.23
N THR A 87 1.09 -1.92 -19.97
CA THR A 87 -0.03 -1.61 -20.87
C THR A 87 -0.54 -0.19 -20.65
N SER A 88 -1.03 0.46 -21.71
CA SER A 88 -1.72 1.76 -21.63
C SER A 88 -2.88 1.74 -20.64
N GLU A 89 -3.53 0.57 -20.50
CA GLU A 89 -4.61 0.31 -19.55
C GLU A 89 -4.17 0.28 -18.09
N THR A 90 -2.92 -0.12 -17.82
CA THR A 90 -2.30 -0.06 -16.49
C THR A 90 -1.81 1.36 -16.20
N LEU A 91 -1.21 2.02 -17.20
CA LEU A 91 -0.65 3.37 -17.08
C LEU A 91 -1.70 4.47 -16.82
N ARG A 92 -2.92 4.34 -17.35
CA ARG A 92 -4.00 5.31 -17.12
C ARG A 92 -4.43 5.44 -15.66
N PHE A 93 -4.04 4.48 -14.80
CA PHE A 93 -4.41 4.47 -13.39
C PHE A 93 -3.27 4.87 -12.46
N PHE A 94 -2.08 5.11 -12.99
CA PHE A 94 -0.99 5.64 -12.18
C PHE A 94 -1.12 7.16 -12.02
N PRO A 95 -0.60 7.70 -10.89
CA PRO A 95 -0.37 9.13 -10.75
C PRO A 95 0.45 9.65 -11.93
N SER A 96 0.29 10.93 -12.25
CA SER A 96 1.23 11.59 -13.18
C SER A 96 2.66 11.49 -12.65
N TYR A 97 3.63 11.62 -13.55
CA TYR A 97 5.03 11.64 -13.16
C TYR A 97 5.30 12.73 -12.12
N GLU A 98 4.76 13.94 -12.36
CA GLU A 98 4.84 15.08 -11.44
C GLU A 98 4.25 14.75 -10.07
N CYS A 99 3.02 14.19 -10.01
CA CYS A 99 2.38 13.80 -8.76
C CYS A 99 3.23 12.77 -8.00
N ARG A 100 3.79 11.79 -8.71
CA ARG A 100 4.70 10.79 -8.11
C ARG A 100 5.93 11.45 -7.50
N GLU A 101 6.57 12.39 -8.18
CA GLU A 101 7.72 13.13 -7.64
C GLU A 101 7.35 13.90 -6.38
N THR A 102 6.19 14.57 -6.38
CA THR A 102 5.69 15.28 -5.19
C THR A 102 5.53 14.34 -3.99
N PHE A 103 4.98 13.15 -4.18
CA PHE A 103 4.86 12.17 -3.09
C PHE A 103 6.22 11.62 -2.63
N VAL A 104 7.19 11.47 -3.53
CA VAL A 104 8.56 11.12 -3.15
C VAL A 104 9.17 12.19 -2.26
N GLU A 105 8.94 13.48 -2.55
CA GLU A 105 9.38 14.58 -1.69
C GLU A 105 8.74 14.52 -0.30
N TYR A 106 7.43 14.24 -0.22
CA TYR A 106 6.73 14.05 1.06
C TYR A 106 7.36 12.92 1.90
N PHE A 107 7.71 11.81 1.26
CA PHE A 107 8.35 10.69 1.94
C PHE A 107 9.78 11.01 2.37
N ASN A 108 10.53 11.77 1.56
CA ASN A 108 11.89 12.19 1.87
C ASN A 108 11.95 13.10 3.11
N VAL A 109 10.90 13.88 3.38
CA VAL A 109 10.76 14.68 4.61
C VAL A 109 10.15 13.89 5.78
N GLY A 110 9.93 12.58 5.60
CA GLY A 110 9.49 11.67 6.66
C GLY A 110 7.98 11.59 6.85
N MET A 111 7.16 12.12 5.94
CA MET A 111 5.71 11.94 6.03
C MET A 111 5.34 10.48 5.82
N SER A 112 4.45 9.95 6.65
CA SER A 112 3.83 8.65 6.41
C SER A 112 2.81 8.73 5.26
N ILE A 113 2.42 7.58 4.70
CA ILE A 113 1.39 7.50 3.65
C ILE A 113 0.12 8.31 4.02
N PRO A 114 -0.54 8.10 5.17
CA PRO A 114 -1.76 8.86 5.49
C PRO A 114 -1.52 10.36 5.69
N GLU A 115 -0.36 10.74 6.23
CA GLU A 115 0.01 12.16 6.37
C GLU A 115 0.23 12.81 5.01
N SER A 116 0.95 12.14 4.12
CA SER A 116 1.21 12.61 2.75
C SER A 116 -0.08 12.76 1.95
N SER A 117 -1.01 11.80 2.02
CA SER A 117 -2.31 11.89 1.35
C SER A 117 -3.12 13.08 1.86
N LYS A 118 -3.22 13.23 3.19
CA LYS A 118 -3.95 14.36 3.79
C LYS A 118 -3.31 15.70 3.47
N TYR A 119 -1.98 15.77 3.50
CA TYR A 119 -1.24 16.98 3.16
C TYR A 119 -1.46 17.37 1.71
N HIS A 120 -1.41 16.41 0.80
CA HIS A 120 -1.65 16.62 -0.62
C HIS A 120 -3.08 17.11 -0.91
N GLU A 121 -4.09 16.48 -0.30
CA GLU A 121 -5.48 16.93 -0.42
C GLU A 121 -5.65 18.39 0.04
N ASN A 122 -5.02 18.78 1.15
CA ASN A 122 -5.05 20.16 1.62
C ASN A 122 -4.39 21.12 0.63
N ILE A 123 -3.28 20.72 -0.01
CA ILE A 123 -2.64 21.53 -1.07
C ILE A 123 -3.61 21.72 -2.24
N LEU A 124 -4.27 20.66 -2.71
CA LEU A 124 -5.24 20.76 -3.79
C LEU A 124 -6.39 21.70 -3.44
N HIS A 125 -6.90 21.64 -2.20
CA HIS A 125 -7.94 22.56 -1.71
C HIS A 125 -7.51 24.04 -1.70
N MET A 126 -6.22 24.33 -1.65
CA MET A 126 -5.70 25.71 -1.63
C MET A 126 -5.44 26.26 -3.04
N GLN A 127 -5.55 25.45 -4.10
CA GLN A 127 -5.33 25.90 -5.47
C GLN A 127 -6.50 26.77 -5.96
N GLU A 128 -6.20 27.87 -6.66
CA GLU A 128 -7.22 28.80 -7.17
C GLU A 128 -8.19 28.14 -8.16
N ASN A 129 -7.76 27.08 -8.84
CA ASN A 129 -8.53 26.31 -9.80
C ASN A 129 -9.08 24.99 -9.23
N PHE A 130 -9.17 24.86 -7.90
CA PHE A 130 -9.66 23.65 -7.25
C PHE A 130 -11.05 23.24 -7.78
N THR A 131 -11.17 21.96 -8.17
CA THR A 131 -12.47 21.34 -8.44
C THR A 131 -12.58 19.98 -7.73
N ILE A 132 -13.81 19.55 -7.43
CA ILE A 132 -14.05 18.26 -6.75
C ILE A 132 -13.53 17.09 -7.59
N GLU A 133 -13.55 17.21 -8.91
CA GLU A 133 -13.05 16.22 -9.85
C GLU A 133 -11.53 15.99 -9.69
N MET A 134 -10.77 16.99 -9.22
CA MET A 134 -9.33 16.84 -8.96
C MET A 134 -9.07 15.83 -7.85
N LEU A 135 -9.91 15.80 -6.81
CA LEU A 135 -9.81 14.82 -5.72
C LEU A 135 -10.11 13.39 -6.20
N ALA A 136 -10.99 13.24 -7.20
CA ALA A 136 -11.36 11.96 -7.79
C ALA A 136 -10.43 11.52 -8.93
N ASN A 137 -9.50 12.38 -9.35
CA ASN A 137 -8.58 12.11 -10.45
C ASN A 137 -7.31 11.44 -9.92
N SER A 138 -7.18 10.14 -10.12
CA SER A 138 -6.02 9.36 -9.65
C SER A 138 -4.68 9.79 -10.25
N ARG A 139 -4.67 10.62 -11.31
CA ARG A 139 -3.46 11.21 -11.87
C ARG A 139 -2.94 12.39 -11.05
N ILE A 140 -3.85 13.10 -10.37
CA ILE A 140 -3.58 14.31 -9.60
C ILE A 140 -3.59 13.96 -8.11
N ASN A 141 -4.65 13.31 -7.63
CA ASN A 141 -4.81 12.84 -6.25
C ASN A 141 -4.84 11.30 -6.21
N PRO A 142 -3.68 10.63 -5.99
CA PRO A 142 -3.61 9.19 -5.90
C PRO A 142 -4.30 8.73 -4.61
N THR A 143 -5.55 8.29 -4.77
CA THR A 143 -6.42 7.74 -3.71
C THR A 143 -6.46 6.21 -3.74
#